data_AF-A0A7C5EQ97-F1
#
_entry.id   AF-A0A7C5EQ97-F1
#
_cell.length_a   1.000
_cell.length_b   1.000
_cell.length_c   1.000
_cell.angle_alpha   90.00
_cell.angle_beta   90.00
_cell.angle_gamma   90.00
#
_symmetry.space_group_name_H-M   'P 1'
#
loop_
_entity.id
_entity.type
_entity.pdbx_description
1 polymer ?
#
loop_
_entity_poly.entity_id
_entity_poly.type
_entity_poly.pdbx_seq_one_letter_code
_entity_poly.pdbx_strand_id
1 'polypeptide(L)'
;MAGLASRIREAGFTTLEVSMAMGVMGIGALAAASLLVSSLTLEAGNRGNLAAVSSVRNVVETVESTPFEEIFKRFNTDPADDPLGAGTAEGNEFYFVFGKSSKLERVLSPTGNAGTVFRVQIRFPTDAFGRLAEGTAPLTTGMPTDLNNDGAVVNGADTAGDYKVLPMRIRVSWQGPSGTEDMIFHRVLSRQNTSGQSSGTGTTITADQNMLDTVGTIAQDLNNMGNAAPMGFARMALLTASGMAKQGYNAMAADPPNWSTATNFLGSAAGTLEAAVSSSVLDDADVRPYIDRLRAYEGVTALR
;
A
#
# COMPACT_ATOMS: atom_id res chain seq x y z
N MET A 1 22.01 -55.17 53.62
CA MET A 1 22.31 -54.06 52.68
C MET A 1 22.67 -54.67 51.34
N ALA A 2 22.14 -54.07 50.26
CA ALA A 2 22.64 -54.08 48.87
C ALA A 2 22.82 -55.46 48.19
N GLY A 3 22.36 -55.69 46.96
CA GLY A 3 21.73 -54.83 45.98
C GLY A 3 21.12 -55.72 44.89
N LEU A 4 19.84 -55.50 44.60
CA LEU A 4 19.17 -56.09 43.45
C LEU A 4 19.59 -55.29 42.22
N ALA A 5 20.72 -55.68 41.63
CA ALA A 5 21.14 -55.21 40.32
C ALA A 5 20.14 -55.71 39.28
N SER A 6 19.23 -54.84 38.85
CA SER A 6 18.35 -55.13 37.71
C SER A 6 19.23 -55.26 36.47
N ARG A 7 19.43 -56.50 36.00
CA ARG A 7 19.99 -56.76 34.68
C ARG A 7 18.95 -56.32 33.66
N ILE A 8 19.05 -55.07 33.21
CA ILE A 8 18.35 -54.61 32.02
C ILE A 8 18.91 -55.46 30.87
N ARG A 9 18.10 -56.39 30.36
CA ARG A 9 18.42 -57.12 29.14
C ARG A 9 18.37 -56.11 28.00
N GLU A 10 19.51 -55.84 27.40
CA GLU A 10 19.62 -55.15 26.11
C GLU A 10 19.04 -56.08 25.03
N ALA A 11 17.73 -56.03 24.83
CA ALA A 11 17.10 -56.63 23.67
C ALA A 11 17.34 -55.68 22.49
N GLY A 12 18.09 -56.14 21.48
CA GLY A 12 18.28 -55.37 20.25
C GLY A 12 16.93 -55.03 19.60
N PHE A 13 16.84 -53.85 19.02
CA PHE A 13 15.66 -53.39 18.30
C PHE A 13 15.22 -54.42 17.25
N THR A 14 13.93 -54.75 17.25
CA THR A 14 13.38 -55.66 16.24
C THR A 14 13.34 -54.96 14.88
N THR A 15 13.55 -55.69 13.78
CA THR A 15 13.47 -55.12 12.41
C THR A 15 12.12 -54.46 12.12
N LEU A 16 11.06 -54.91 12.78
CA LEU A 16 9.72 -54.34 12.74
C LEU A 16 9.66 -52.93 13.37
N GLU A 17 10.38 -52.70 14.45
CA GLU A 17 10.38 -51.40 15.14
C GLU A 17 11.09 -50.33 14.30
N VAL A 18 12.18 -50.70 13.62
CA VAL A 18 12.87 -49.82 12.68
C VAL A 18 11.98 -49.45 11.49
N SER A 19 11.23 -50.41 10.91
CA SER A 19 10.34 -50.11 9.79
C SER A 19 9.16 -49.22 10.20
N MET A 20 8.60 -49.42 11.40
CA MET A 20 7.59 -48.52 11.97
C MET A 20 8.14 -47.11 12.21
N ALA A 21 9.35 -46.99 12.79
CA ALA A 21 10.01 -45.70 13.01
C ALA A 21 10.25 -44.94 11.70
N MET A 22 10.73 -45.64 10.66
CA MET A 22 10.90 -45.05 9.32
C MET A 22 9.56 -44.58 8.72
N GLY A 23 8.49 -45.34 8.92
CA GLY A 23 7.14 -44.95 8.47
C GLY A 23 6.64 -43.68 9.14
N VAL A 24 6.75 -43.60 10.47
CA VAL A 24 6.35 -42.41 11.24
C VAL A 24 7.21 -41.20 10.85
N MET A 25 8.52 -41.38 10.70
CA MET A 25 9.43 -40.32 10.26
C MET A 25 9.10 -39.83 8.84
N GLY A 26 8.73 -40.75 7.94
CA GLY A 26 8.29 -40.40 6.58
C GLY A 26 7.03 -39.54 6.57
N ILE A 27 6.02 -39.89 7.38
CA ILE A 27 4.81 -39.07 7.54
C ILE A 27 5.15 -37.69 8.11
N GLY A 28 6.03 -37.65 9.11
CA GLY A 28 6.50 -36.38 9.69
C GLY A 28 7.20 -35.48 8.68
N ALA A 29 8.08 -36.04 7.84
CA ALA A 29 8.78 -35.30 6.79
C ALA A 29 7.82 -34.74 5.73
N LEU A 30 6.82 -35.51 5.32
CA LEU A 30 5.79 -35.05 4.36
C LEU A 30 4.93 -33.92 4.95
N ALA A 31 4.54 -34.03 6.22
CA ALA A 31 3.79 -32.98 6.91
C ALA A 31 4.62 -31.68 7.05
N ALA A 32 5.91 -31.79 7.33
CA ALA A 32 6.79 -30.62 7.37
C ALA A 32 6.92 -29.95 5.99
N ALA A 33 7.07 -30.74 4.93
CA ALA A 33 7.17 -30.22 3.57
C ALA A 33 5.88 -29.49 3.13
N SER A 34 4.70 -30.03 3.45
CA SER A 34 3.42 -29.39 3.11
C SER A 34 3.20 -28.07 3.84
N LEU A 35 3.65 -27.97 5.11
CA LEU A 35 3.62 -26.72 5.88
C LEU A 35 4.55 -25.66 5.28
N LEU A 36 5.75 -26.05 4.85
CA LEU A 36 6.68 -25.13 4.18
C LEU A 36 6.10 -24.59 2.87
N VAL A 37 5.53 -25.47 2.04
CA VAL A 37 4.87 -25.05 0.78
C VAL A 37 3.72 -24.09 1.08
N SER A 38 2.90 -24.37 2.10
CA SER A 38 1.80 -23.49 2.51
C SER A 38 2.29 -22.13 3.02
N SER A 39 3.42 -22.10 3.72
CA SER A 39 4.03 -20.84 4.18
C SER A 39 4.52 -19.99 3.00
N LEU A 40 5.15 -20.62 2.00
CA LEU A 40 5.65 -19.92 0.81
C LEU A 40 4.52 -19.34 -0.04
N THR A 41 3.41 -20.08 -0.19
CA THR A 41 2.24 -19.60 -0.94
C THR A 41 1.56 -18.44 -0.20
N LEU A 42 1.44 -18.51 1.13
CA LEU A 42 0.90 -17.42 1.94
C LEU A 42 1.76 -16.15 1.85
N GLU A 43 3.08 -16.28 1.91
CA GLU A 43 3.99 -15.15 1.77
C GLU A 43 3.90 -14.50 0.39
N ALA A 44 3.80 -15.30 -0.67
CA ALA A 44 3.59 -14.79 -2.03
C ALA A 44 2.25 -14.04 -2.16
N GLY A 45 1.17 -14.59 -1.60
CA GLY A 45 -0.14 -13.93 -1.57
C GLY A 45 -0.12 -12.61 -0.78
N ASN A 46 0.52 -12.59 0.40
CA ASN A 46 0.66 -11.38 1.20
C ASN A 46 1.45 -10.29 0.49
N ARG A 47 2.54 -10.64 -0.20
CA ARG A 47 3.31 -9.67 -1.01
C ARG A 47 2.48 -9.09 -2.15
N GLY A 48 1.71 -9.93 -2.85
CA GLY A 48 0.77 -9.49 -3.89
C GLY A 48 -0.27 -8.50 -3.35
N ASN A 49 -0.87 -8.81 -2.20
CA ASN A 49 -1.84 -7.94 -1.53
C ASN A 49 -1.25 -6.58 -1.15
N LEU A 50 -0.06 -6.56 -0.54
CA LEU A 50 0.61 -5.30 -0.15
C LEU A 50 0.92 -4.42 -1.38
N ALA A 51 1.42 -5.03 -2.46
CA ALA A 51 1.71 -4.31 -3.71
C ALA A 51 0.42 -3.80 -4.39
N ALA A 52 -0.68 -4.56 -4.33
CA ALA A 52 -1.98 -4.13 -4.84
C ALA A 52 -2.53 -2.92 -4.06
N VAL A 53 -2.44 -2.93 -2.72
CA VAL A 53 -2.84 -1.79 -1.88
C VAL A 53 -2.00 -0.55 -2.20
N SER A 54 -0.68 -0.70 -2.33
CA SER A 54 0.21 0.40 -2.73
C SER A 54 -0.15 0.95 -4.12
N SER A 55 -0.52 0.08 -5.08
CA SER A 55 -0.97 0.50 -6.41
C SER A 55 -2.24 1.33 -6.34
N VAL A 56 -3.21 0.93 -5.51
CA VAL A 56 -4.43 1.72 -5.31
C VAL A 56 -4.14 3.07 -4.68
N ARG A 57 -3.26 3.12 -3.68
CA ARG A 57 -2.87 4.37 -3.04
C ARG A 57 -2.29 5.35 -4.06
N ASN A 58 -1.36 4.90 -4.90
CA ASN A 58 -0.78 5.74 -5.95
C ASN A 58 -1.83 6.25 -6.95
N VAL A 59 -2.80 5.40 -7.31
CA VAL A 59 -3.90 5.78 -8.19
C VAL A 59 -4.78 6.85 -7.53
N VAL A 60 -5.15 6.65 -6.27
CA VAL A 60 -5.94 7.62 -5.52
C VAL A 60 -5.20 8.95 -5.39
N GLU A 61 -3.91 8.94 -5.06
CA GLU A 61 -3.09 10.16 -4.99
C GLU A 61 -3.01 10.88 -6.34
N THR A 62 -2.84 10.14 -7.43
CA THR A 62 -2.81 10.70 -8.79
C THR A 62 -4.15 11.37 -9.13
N VAL A 63 -5.25 10.67 -8.85
CA VAL A 63 -6.61 11.17 -9.08
C VAL A 63 -6.90 12.40 -8.20
N GLU A 64 -6.51 12.38 -6.93
CA GLU A 64 -6.71 13.50 -5.99
C GLU A 64 -5.85 14.73 -6.32
N SER A 65 -4.69 14.53 -6.94
CA SER A 65 -3.84 15.61 -7.43
C SER A 65 -4.34 16.23 -8.75
N THR A 66 -5.28 15.57 -9.43
CA THR A 66 -5.85 16.03 -10.70
C THR A 66 -6.98 17.04 -10.43
N PRO A 67 -7.06 18.16 -11.18
CA PRO A 67 -8.19 19.09 -11.06
C PRO A 67 -9.51 18.34 -11.21
N PHE A 68 -10.45 18.58 -10.29
CA PHE A 68 -11.69 17.79 -10.18
C PHE A 68 -12.47 17.68 -11.50
N GLU A 69 -12.47 18.75 -12.30
CA GLU A 69 -13.14 18.86 -13.61
C GLU A 69 -12.46 18.06 -14.73
N GLU A 70 -11.19 17.68 -14.54
CA GLU A 70 -10.41 16.89 -15.49
C GLU A 70 -10.42 15.39 -15.16
N ILE A 71 -10.82 15.01 -13.94
CA ILE A 71 -10.74 13.62 -13.48
C ILE A 71 -11.52 12.69 -14.42
N PHE A 72 -12.79 13.00 -14.70
CA PHE A 72 -13.60 12.15 -15.57
C PHE A 72 -12.98 12.07 -16.98
N LYS A 73 -12.58 13.21 -17.54
CA LYS A 73 -12.00 13.31 -18.89
C LYS A 73 -10.69 12.53 -19.06
N ARG A 74 -9.83 12.52 -18.04
CA ARG A 74 -8.53 11.83 -18.08
C ARG A 74 -8.63 10.32 -17.87
N PHE A 75 -9.66 9.88 -17.14
CA PHE A 75 -9.76 8.49 -16.67
C PHE A 75 -10.98 7.73 -17.24
N ASN A 76 -11.76 8.33 -18.14
CA ASN A 76 -12.85 7.62 -18.81
C ASN A 76 -12.33 6.74 -19.96
N THR A 77 -13.25 6.06 -20.65
CA THR A 77 -12.94 5.18 -21.79
C THR A 77 -12.86 5.92 -23.12
N ASP A 78 -13.31 7.18 -23.19
CA ASP A 78 -13.43 7.91 -24.45
C ASP A 78 -12.18 8.78 -24.69
N PRO A 79 -11.30 8.40 -25.64
CA PRO A 79 -10.12 9.20 -25.94
C PRO A 79 -10.47 10.59 -26.50
N ALA A 80 -11.69 10.82 -27.00
CA ALA A 80 -12.08 12.13 -27.53
C ALA A 80 -12.29 13.19 -26.43
N ASP A 81 -12.51 12.78 -25.18
CA ASP A 81 -12.75 13.68 -24.04
C ASP A 81 -11.47 14.23 -23.41
N ASP A 82 -10.31 13.77 -23.89
CA ASP A 82 -9.00 14.08 -23.34
C ASP A 82 -8.64 15.58 -23.39
N PRO A 83 -8.34 16.23 -22.25
CA PRO A 83 -8.01 17.66 -22.21
C PRO A 83 -6.72 18.03 -22.95
N LEU A 84 -5.80 17.08 -23.15
CA LEU A 84 -4.52 17.31 -23.83
C LEU A 84 -4.50 16.77 -25.27
N GLY A 85 -5.66 16.31 -25.77
CA GLY A 85 -5.86 15.80 -27.13
C GLY A 85 -5.87 14.27 -27.19
N ALA A 86 -6.61 13.71 -28.15
CA ALA A 86 -6.97 12.28 -28.10
C ALA A 86 -5.80 11.30 -27.94
N GLY A 87 -5.87 10.47 -26.89
CA GLY A 87 -4.90 9.41 -26.59
C GLY A 87 -3.71 9.83 -25.72
N THR A 88 -3.73 11.04 -25.16
CA THR A 88 -2.71 11.51 -24.20
C THR A 88 -3.06 11.23 -22.74
N ALA A 89 -4.35 11.04 -22.46
CA ALA A 89 -4.95 10.70 -21.20
C ALA A 89 -4.60 9.27 -20.80
N GLU A 90 -4.70 9.01 -19.50
CA GLU A 90 -4.35 7.71 -18.95
C GLU A 90 -5.37 6.64 -19.32
N GLY A 91 -6.62 7.08 -19.54
CA GLY A 91 -7.75 6.21 -19.77
C GLY A 91 -8.21 5.52 -18.49
N ASN A 92 -9.21 4.67 -18.63
CA ASN A 92 -9.80 3.95 -17.51
C ASN A 92 -9.03 2.69 -17.10
N GLU A 93 -7.98 2.32 -17.84
CA GLU A 93 -7.22 1.10 -17.64
C GLU A 93 -5.72 1.33 -17.85
N PHE A 94 -4.91 0.91 -16.89
CA PHE A 94 -3.45 0.99 -16.98
C PHE A 94 -2.78 -0.09 -16.12
N TYR A 95 -1.48 -0.31 -16.36
CA TYR A 95 -0.71 -1.38 -15.73
C TYR A 95 0.39 -0.82 -14.85
N PHE A 96 0.57 -1.41 -13.68
CA PHE A 96 1.75 -1.24 -12.85
C PHE A 96 2.54 -2.54 -12.79
N VAL A 97 3.87 -2.41 -12.73
CA VAL A 97 4.77 -3.52 -12.47
C VAL A 97 5.42 -3.30 -11.12
N PHE A 98 5.28 -4.28 -10.23
CA PHE A 98 6.05 -4.30 -8.99
C PHE A 98 7.42 -4.93 -9.30
N GLY A 99 8.42 -4.06 -9.42
CA GLY A 99 9.80 -4.44 -9.77
C GLY A 99 10.65 -4.79 -8.55
N LYS A 100 11.92 -5.16 -8.81
CA LYS A 100 12.90 -5.48 -7.77
C LYS A 100 13.27 -4.29 -6.87
N SER A 101 13.06 -3.06 -7.34
CA SER A 101 13.35 -1.84 -6.58
C SER A 101 12.26 -1.46 -5.59
N SER A 102 11.34 -2.38 -5.25
CA SER A 102 10.18 -2.13 -4.38
C SER A 102 9.28 -0.98 -4.83
N LYS A 103 9.45 -0.49 -6.06
CA LYS A 103 8.72 0.64 -6.64
C LYS A 103 7.75 0.13 -7.69
N LEU A 104 6.56 0.71 -7.69
CA LEU A 104 5.57 0.52 -8.72
C LEU A 104 5.91 1.45 -9.88
N GLU A 105 6.18 0.85 -11.03
CA GLU A 105 6.38 1.59 -12.28
C GLU A 105 5.16 1.40 -13.16
N ARG A 106 4.63 2.48 -13.72
CA ARG A 106 3.54 2.41 -14.69
C ARG A 106 4.11 1.96 -16.03
N VAL A 107 3.49 0.97 -16.64
CA VAL A 107 3.94 0.40 -17.91
C VAL A 107 2.79 0.43 -18.91
N LEU A 108 3.08 0.79 -20.16
CA LEU A 108 2.08 0.86 -21.23
C LEU A 108 1.63 -0.53 -21.70
N SER A 109 2.47 -1.56 -21.52
CA SER A 109 2.13 -2.94 -21.87
C SER A 109 2.98 -3.92 -21.04
N PRO A 110 2.39 -4.98 -20.47
CA PRO A 110 3.13 -6.02 -19.77
C PRO A 110 3.84 -6.94 -20.76
N THR A 111 4.85 -6.43 -21.45
CA THR A 111 5.74 -7.22 -22.30
C THR A 111 7.05 -7.47 -21.55
N GLY A 112 7.08 -8.52 -20.73
CA GLY A 112 8.31 -8.92 -20.05
C GLY A 112 8.09 -9.82 -18.83
N ASN A 113 9.06 -10.69 -18.55
CA ASN A 113 9.05 -11.65 -17.44
C ASN A 113 9.43 -11.04 -16.07
N ALA A 114 9.47 -9.71 -15.94
CA ALA A 114 10.04 -9.06 -14.77
C ALA A 114 8.95 -8.48 -13.85
N GLY A 115 8.41 -9.31 -12.95
CA GLY A 115 7.59 -8.87 -11.82
C GLY A 115 6.11 -9.20 -11.92
N THR A 116 5.40 -8.97 -10.81
CA THR A 116 3.94 -9.09 -10.76
C THR A 116 3.33 -7.87 -11.45
N VAL A 117 2.51 -8.13 -12.47
CA VAL A 117 1.78 -7.10 -13.20
C VAL A 117 0.43 -6.90 -12.50
N PHE A 118 0.12 -5.64 -12.19
CA PHE A 118 -1.14 -5.19 -11.64
C PHE A 118 -1.88 -4.43 -12.74
N ARG A 119 -3.07 -4.90 -13.09
CA ARG A 119 -3.99 -4.20 -13.98
C ARG A 119 -4.94 -3.38 -13.12
N VAL A 120 -4.93 -2.07 -13.30
CA VAL A 120 -5.83 -1.15 -12.61
C VAL A 120 -6.92 -0.71 -13.58
N GLN A 121 -8.16 -0.79 -13.13
CA GLN A 121 -9.32 -0.30 -13.85
C GLN A 121 -10.12 0.66 -12.97
N ILE A 122 -10.29 1.89 -13.45
CA ILE A 122 -11.17 2.89 -12.85
C ILE A 122 -12.52 2.82 -13.55
N ARG A 123 -13.61 2.90 -12.80
CA ARG A 123 -14.96 3.01 -13.37
C ARG A 123 -15.75 4.12 -12.69
N PHE A 124 -16.43 4.89 -13.53
CA PHE A 124 -17.35 5.96 -13.16
C PHE A 124 -18.80 5.50 -13.36
N PRO A 125 -19.79 6.21 -12.77
CA PRO A 125 -21.21 5.96 -13.02
C PRO A 125 -21.57 6.47 -14.42
N THR A 126 -21.23 5.68 -15.43
CA THR A 126 -21.50 6.01 -16.83
C THR A 126 -22.66 5.21 -17.41
N ASP A 127 -23.40 5.81 -18.33
CA ASP A 127 -24.43 5.13 -19.11
C ASP A 127 -23.84 4.18 -20.17
N ALA A 128 -24.70 3.62 -21.03
CA ALA A 128 -24.29 2.75 -22.13
C ALA A 128 -23.43 3.45 -23.21
N PHE A 129 -23.43 4.79 -23.22
CA PHE A 129 -22.63 5.61 -24.14
C PHE A 129 -21.35 6.14 -23.49
N GLY A 130 -21.06 5.76 -22.24
CA GLY A 130 -19.87 6.21 -21.53
C GLY A 130 -19.99 7.60 -20.93
N ARG A 131 -21.18 8.21 -20.90
CA ARG A 131 -21.40 9.56 -20.33
C ARG A 131 -21.69 9.47 -18.84
N LEU A 132 -21.25 10.45 -18.06
CA LEU A 132 -21.61 10.53 -16.64
C LEU A 132 -23.11 10.70 -16.50
N ALA A 133 -23.76 9.71 -15.90
CA ALA A 133 -25.21 9.68 -15.81
C ALA A 133 -25.67 9.25 -14.43
N GLU A 134 -26.59 10.03 -13.88
CA GLU A 134 -27.29 9.70 -12.66
C GLU A 134 -28.22 8.51 -12.87
N GLY A 135 -28.47 7.77 -11.78
CA GLY A 135 -29.36 6.60 -11.82
C GLY A 135 -28.86 5.41 -12.63
N THR A 136 -27.62 5.47 -13.13
CA THR A 136 -26.91 4.28 -13.60
C THR A 136 -26.75 3.29 -12.46
N ALA A 137 -26.70 1.98 -12.78
CA ALA A 137 -26.61 0.94 -11.77
C ALA A 137 -25.51 1.29 -10.76
N PRO A 138 -25.80 1.34 -9.44
CA PRO A 138 -24.86 1.85 -8.46
C PRO A 138 -23.50 1.15 -8.58
N LEU A 139 -22.41 1.92 -8.60
CA LEU A 139 -21.06 1.35 -8.46
C LEU A 139 -20.89 0.62 -7.12
N THR A 140 -21.74 0.95 -6.14
CA THR A 140 -21.86 0.34 -4.81
C THR A 140 -23.32 0.11 -4.47
N THR A 141 -23.65 -1.12 -4.11
CA THR A 141 -24.95 -1.66 -3.66
C THR A 141 -25.84 -0.71 -2.84
N GLY A 142 -26.56 0.23 -3.49
CA GLY A 142 -27.88 0.66 -3.02
C GLY A 142 -28.16 2.14 -2.77
N MET A 143 -27.28 3.09 -3.09
CA MET A 143 -27.63 4.52 -2.99
C MET A 143 -27.74 5.18 -4.38
N PRO A 144 -28.84 5.91 -4.68
CA PRO A 144 -28.92 6.76 -5.86
C PRO A 144 -27.77 7.78 -5.84
N THR A 145 -27.13 7.97 -6.98
CA THR A 145 -26.02 8.90 -7.10
C THR A 145 -26.53 10.22 -7.66
N ASP A 146 -26.84 11.16 -6.76
CA ASP A 146 -27.03 12.58 -7.09
C ASP A 146 -25.63 13.18 -7.32
N LEU A 147 -25.25 13.33 -8.60
CA LEU A 147 -23.87 13.69 -8.97
C LEU A 147 -23.65 15.20 -8.86
N ASN A 148 -24.67 16.00 -9.17
CA ASN A 148 -24.61 17.46 -9.13
C ASN A 148 -25.10 18.04 -7.79
N ASN A 149 -25.59 17.20 -6.87
CA ASN A 149 -26.12 17.56 -5.56
C ASN A 149 -27.27 18.58 -5.67
N ASP A 150 -28.21 18.35 -6.58
CA ASP A 150 -29.41 19.18 -6.76
C ASP A 150 -30.67 18.62 -6.05
N GLY A 151 -30.58 17.42 -5.48
CA GLY A 151 -31.66 16.76 -4.76
C GLY A 151 -32.65 16.00 -5.66
N ALA A 152 -32.44 15.99 -6.97
CA ALA A 152 -33.12 15.14 -7.93
C ALA A 152 -32.16 14.05 -8.43
N VAL A 153 -32.70 12.92 -8.84
CA VAL A 153 -31.92 11.88 -9.55
C VAL A 153 -32.56 11.74 -10.91
N VAL A 154 -31.91 12.31 -11.92
CA VAL A 154 -32.45 12.31 -13.29
C VAL A 154 -31.79 11.20 -14.10
N ASN A 155 -32.50 10.08 -14.22
CA ASN A 155 -31.99 8.91 -14.95
C ASN A 155 -31.59 9.26 -16.39
N GLY A 156 -30.30 9.10 -16.71
CA GLY A 156 -29.78 9.20 -18.07
C GLY A 156 -29.52 10.62 -18.59
N ALA A 157 -29.61 11.66 -17.75
CA ALA A 157 -29.10 12.98 -18.09
C ALA A 157 -27.56 12.98 -17.99
N ASP A 158 -26.90 13.56 -18.98
CA ASP A 158 -25.44 13.77 -18.94
C ASP A 158 -25.12 14.88 -17.95
N THR A 159 -24.33 14.54 -16.92
CA THR A 159 -23.91 15.44 -15.84
C THR A 159 -22.41 15.73 -15.89
N ALA A 160 -21.75 15.41 -17.01
CA ALA A 160 -20.31 15.66 -17.18
C ALA A 160 -19.93 17.15 -17.07
N GLY A 161 -20.88 18.07 -17.26
CA GLY A 161 -20.67 19.51 -17.18
C GLY A 161 -20.81 20.13 -15.79
N ASP A 162 -21.51 19.47 -14.85
CA ASP A 162 -21.95 20.09 -13.60
C ASP A 162 -21.85 19.19 -12.34
N TYR A 163 -21.26 18.00 -12.46
CA TYR A 163 -21.03 17.13 -11.30
C TYR A 163 -20.23 17.83 -10.18
N LYS A 164 -20.67 17.63 -8.94
CA LYS A 164 -20.03 18.09 -7.70
C LYS A 164 -19.47 16.93 -6.88
N VAL A 165 -20.00 15.73 -7.10
CA VAL A 165 -19.57 14.50 -6.48
C VAL A 165 -19.26 13.50 -7.58
N LEU A 166 -18.14 12.80 -7.46
CA LEU A 166 -17.69 11.81 -8.44
C LEU A 166 -17.34 10.50 -7.72
N PRO A 167 -18.30 9.57 -7.61
CA PRO A 167 -18.01 8.22 -7.17
C PRO A 167 -17.20 7.49 -8.24
N MET A 168 -16.23 6.71 -7.77
CA MET A 168 -15.44 5.83 -8.63
C MET A 168 -15.19 4.50 -7.95
N ARG A 169 -15.05 3.48 -8.79
CA ARG A 169 -14.62 2.14 -8.40
C ARG A 169 -13.25 1.87 -9.01
N ILE A 170 -12.28 1.59 -8.16
CA ILE A 170 -10.93 1.20 -8.58
C ILE A 170 -10.83 -0.31 -8.38
N ARG A 171 -10.66 -1.07 -9.45
CA ARG A 171 -10.38 -2.50 -9.40
C ARG A 171 -8.91 -2.72 -9.73
N VAL A 172 -8.21 -3.46 -8.90
CA VAL A 172 -6.85 -3.92 -9.17
C VAL A 172 -6.88 -5.42 -9.31
N SER A 173 -6.31 -5.94 -10.39
CA SER A 173 -6.20 -7.37 -10.65
C SER A 173 -4.77 -7.79 -10.92
N TRP A 174 -4.38 -8.94 -10.39
CA TRP A 174 -3.03 -9.48 -10.57
C TRP A 174 -3.08 -11.01 -10.62
N GLN A 175 -1.99 -11.62 -11.07
CA GLN A 175 -1.85 -13.08 -11.05
C GLN A 175 -1.19 -13.50 -9.73
N GLY A 176 -2.00 -13.99 -8.79
CA GLY A 176 -1.55 -14.55 -7.52
C GLY A 176 -1.26 -16.06 -7.60
N PRO A 177 -0.81 -16.68 -6.49
CA PRO A 177 -0.53 -18.12 -6.41
C PRO A 177 -1.76 -19.00 -6.69
N SER A 178 -2.96 -18.49 -6.42
CA SER A 178 -4.23 -19.23 -6.55
C SER A 178 -4.94 -18.96 -7.88
N GLY A 179 -4.41 -18.09 -8.73
CA GLY A 179 -5.08 -17.63 -9.95
C GLY A 179 -5.10 -16.11 -10.07
N THR A 180 -6.00 -15.60 -10.90
CA THR A 180 -6.26 -14.16 -10.97
C THR A 180 -6.96 -13.71 -9.69
N GLU A 181 -6.36 -12.77 -9.00
CA GLU A 181 -6.88 -12.16 -7.78
C GLU A 181 -7.33 -10.72 -8.08
N ASP A 182 -8.35 -10.27 -7.36
CA ASP A 182 -8.97 -8.95 -7.55
C ASP A 182 -9.15 -8.25 -6.21
N MET A 183 -8.93 -6.93 -6.21
CA MET A 183 -9.22 -6.05 -5.09
C MET A 183 -10.02 -4.86 -5.60
N ILE A 184 -11.13 -4.55 -4.93
CA ILE A 184 -12.05 -3.49 -5.34
C ILE A 184 -12.10 -2.43 -4.24
N PHE A 185 -11.90 -1.17 -4.64
CA PHE A 185 -12.03 -0.01 -3.79
C PHE A 185 -13.10 0.92 -4.34
N HIS A 186 -13.83 1.54 -3.42
CA HIS A 186 -14.81 2.55 -3.73
C HIS A 186 -14.36 3.86 -3.12
N ARG A 187 -14.32 4.90 -3.94
CA ARG A 187 -13.94 6.25 -3.52
C ARG A 187 -15.01 7.22 -4.00
N VAL A 188 -15.31 8.22 -3.20
CA VAL A 188 -16.17 9.34 -3.58
C VAL A 188 -15.33 10.59 -3.47
N LEU A 189 -15.20 11.32 -4.57
CA LEU A 189 -14.55 12.62 -4.58
C LEU A 189 -15.62 13.69 -4.56
N SER A 190 -15.41 14.77 -3.82
CA SER A 190 -16.25 15.95 -3.86
C SER A 190 -15.44 17.14 -4.31
N ARG A 191 -16.06 18.01 -5.10
CA ARG A 191 -15.51 19.32 -5.45
C ARG A 191 -15.33 20.10 -4.15
N GLN A 192 -14.10 20.29 -3.71
CA GLN A 192 -13.85 21.18 -2.58
C GLN A 192 -14.17 22.60 -3.05
N ASN A 193 -15.20 23.22 -2.45
CA ASN A 193 -15.54 24.61 -2.70
C ASN A 193 -14.37 25.49 -2.21
N THR A 194 -13.42 25.75 -3.08
CA THR A 194 -12.27 26.65 -2.82
C THR A 194 -12.69 28.12 -2.79
N SER A 195 -14.00 28.42 -2.83
CA SER A 195 -14.58 29.76 -2.93
C SER A 195 -14.49 30.62 -1.67
N GLY A 196 -13.66 30.26 -0.68
CA GLY A 196 -13.55 31.01 0.58
C GLY A 196 -12.14 31.21 1.16
N GLN A 197 -11.08 30.67 0.57
CA GLN A 197 -9.74 30.80 1.15
C GLN A 197 -9.08 32.08 0.65
N SER A 198 -9.42 33.19 1.31
CA SER A 198 -8.75 34.47 1.15
C SER A 198 -7.25 34.32 1.43
N SER A 199 -6.47 34.89 0.54
CA SER A 199 -5.01 34.91 0.48
C SER A 199 -4.37 35.75 1.61
N GLY A 200 -4.58 35.35 2.87
CA GLY A 200 -3.98 35.99 4.03
C GLY A 200 -3.48 34.97 5.05
N THR A 201 -2.15 34.82 5.16
CA THR A 201 -1.49 34.13 6.29
C THR A 201 -1.64 32.59 6.36
N GLY A 202 -1.81 31.91 5.21
CA GLY A 202 -1.97 30.45 5.15
C GLY A 202 -0.70 29.62 4.93
N THR A 203 0.44 30.24 4.62
CA THR A 203 1.66 29.50 4.18
C THR A 203 2.31 28.67 5.28
N THR A 204 2.21 29.07 6.54
CA THR A 204 2.87 28.36 7.65
C THR A 204 2.09 27.14 8.13
N ILE A 205 0.74 27.22 8.14
CA ILE A 205 -0.11 26.11 8.61
C ILE A 205 -0.07 24.94 7.61
N THR A 206 -0.03 25.23 6.30
CA THR A 206 0.06 24.18 5.27
C THR A 206 1.41 23.46 5.28
N ALA A 207 2.51 24.16 5.57
CA ALA A 207 3.82 23.53 5.66
C ALA A 207 3.90 22.54 6.84
N ASP A 208 3.28 22.87 7.97
CA ASP A 208 3.29 22.05 9.19
C ASP A 208 2.45 20.79 9.02
N GLN A 209 1.26 20.93 8.43
CA GLN A 209 0.40 19.79 8.14
C GLN A 209 1.04 18.84 7.13
N ASN A 210 1.65 19.37 6.06
CA ASN A 210 2.37 18.55 5.08
C ASN A 210 3.54 17.78 5.71
N MET A 211 4.26 18.39 6.67
CA MET A 211 5.31 17.70 7.42
C MET A 211 4.75 16.58 8.30
N LEU A 212 3.66 16.85 9.04
CA LEU A 212 2.96 15.86 9.86
C LEU A 212 2.50 14.67 9.02
N ASP A 213 1.81 14.91 7.92
CA ASP A 213 1.29 13.87 7.04
C ASP A 213 2.41 13.03 6.41
N THR A 214 3.53 13.68 6.05
CA THR A 214 4.69 12.98 5.49
C THR A 214 5.38 12.10 6.53
N VAL A 215 5.61 12.60 7.74
CA VAL A 215 6.24 11.82 8.81
C VAL A 215 5.35 10.66 9.24
N GLY A 216 4.03 10.87 9.28
CA GLY A 216 3.05 9.80 9.49
C GLY A 216 3.14 8.70 8.43
N THR A 217 3.24 9.10 7.15
CA THR A 217 3.43 8.17 6.03
C THR A 217 4.74 7.39 6.15
N ILE A 218 5.86 8.06 6.45
CA ILE A 218 7.16 7.39 6.67
C ILE A 218 7.08 6.34 7.79
N ALA A 219 6.46 6.70 8.92
CA ALA A 219 6.32 5.77 10.04
C ALA A 219 5.50 4.53 9.66
N GLN A 220 4.42 4.72 8.89
CA GLN A 220 3.57 3.63 8.42
C GLN A 220 4.29 2.74 7.40
N ASP A 221 5.02 3.31 6.46
CA ASP A 221 5.77 2.55 5.45
C ASP A 221 6.88 1.72 6.09
N LEU A 222 7.64 2.29 7.04
CA LEU A 222 8.65 1.55 7.81
C LEU A 222 8.03 0.39 8.61
N ASN A 223 6.82 0.59 9.17
CA ASN A 223 6.10 -0.49 9.86
C ASN A 223 5.71 -1.61 8.88
N ASN A 224 5.21 -1.25 7.70
CA ASN A 224 4.83 -2.21 6.67
C ASN A 224 6.05 -3.01 6.18
N MET A 225 7.18 -2.33 5.94
CA MET A 225 8.45 -2.97 5.59
C MET A 225 8.93 -3.90 6.70
N GLY A 226 8.87 -3.46 7.96
CA GLY A 226 9.25 -4.29 9.11
C GLY A 226 8.37 -5.54 9.24
N ASN A 227 7.08 -5.45 8.95
CA ASN A 227 6.18 -6.60 8.97
C ASN A 227 6.37 -7.56 7.79
N ALA A 228 6.85 -7.06 6.65
CA ALA A 228 7.19 -7.87 5.48
C ALA A 228 8.59 -8.49 5.56
N ALA A 229 9.50 -7.91 6.34
CA ALA A 229 10.87 -8.40 6.48
C ALA A 229 10.93 -9.75 7.22
N PRO A 230 11.84 -10.66 6.83
CA PRO A 230 12.08 -11.89 7.56
C PRO A 230 12.47 -11.61 9.01
N MET A 231 12.12 -12.52 9.92
CA MET A 231 12.46 -12.42 11.34
C MET A 231 13.98 -12.22 11.51
N GLY A 232 14.40 -11.17 12.22
CA GLY A 232 15.81 -10.86 12.44
C GLY A 232 16.09 -9.37 12.65
N PHE A 233 17.36 -8.99 12.52
CA PHE A 233 17.82 -7.62 12.76
C PHE A 233 17.20 -6.60 11.79
N ALA A 234 16.90 -6.99 10.55
CA ALA A 234 16.25 -6.11 9.57
C ALA A 234 14.85 -5.67 10.02
N ARG A 235 14.03 -6.66 10.41
CA ARG A 235 12.70 -6.42 10.97
C ARG A 235 12.76 -5.57 12.23
N MET A 236 13.68 -5.88 13.14
CA MET A 236 13.85 -5.12 14.38
C MET A 236 14.20 -3.66 14.09
N ALA A 237 15.18 -3.40 13.22
CA ALA A 237 15.58 -2.05 12.85
C ALA A 237 14.44 -1.22 12.22
N LEU A 238 13.68 -1.81 11.29
CA LEU A 238 12.55 -1.16 10.63
C LEU A 238 11.42 -0.82 11.62
N LEU A 239 11.06 -1.75 12.50
CA LEU A 239 10.03 -1.53 13.52
C LEU A 239 10.47 -0.50 14.57
N THR A 240 11.75 -0.52 14.96
CA THR A 240 12.31 0.49 15.88
C THR A 240 12.30 1.88 15.24
N ALA A 241 12.75 2.01 13.99
CA ALA A 241 12.72 3.28 13.27
C ALA A 241 11.29 3.80 13.07
N SER A 242 10.33 2.92 12.74
CA SER A 242 8.91 3.27 12.66
C SER A 242 8.37 3.80 13.99
N GLY A 243 8.68 3.11 15.10
CA GLY A 243 8.28 3.54 16.44
C GLY A 243 8.83 4.93 16.79
N MET A 244 10.08 5.20 16.46
CA MET A 244 10.71 6.52 16.66
C MET A 244 10.05 7.60 15.79
N ALA A 245 9.83 7.34 14.49
CA ALA A 245 9.14 8.28 13.60
C ALA A 245 7.73 8.62 14.10
N LYS A 246 6.99 7.63 14.64
CA LYS A 246 5.67 7.85 15.24
C LYS A 246 5.73 8.72 16.50
N GLN A 247 6.75 8.57 17.34
CA GLN A 247 6.95 9.45 18.49
C GLN A 247 7.30 10.88 18.04
N GLY A 248 8.09 11.02 16.97
CA GLY A 248 8.36 12.31 16.34
C GLY A 248 7.08 12.99 15.85
N TYR A 249 6.23 12.25 15.14
CA TYR A 249 4.90 12.71 14.73
C TYR A 249 4.07 13.21 15.91
N ASN A 250 3.96 12.42 16.97
CA ASN A 250 3.16 12.79 18.15
C ASN A 250 3.69 14.07 18.83
N ALA A 251 5.02 14.27 18.84
CA ALA A 251 5.62 15.48 19.38
C ALA A 251 5.33 16.73 18.52
N MET A 252 5.25 16.58 17.18
CA MET A 252 4.85 17.66 16.27
C MET A 252 3.34 17.97 16.35
N ALA A 253 2.52 16.94 16.59
CA ALA A 253 1.07 17.07 16.71
C ALA A 253 0.59 17.61 18.08
N ALA A 254 1.49 17.74 19.06
CA ALA A 254 1.15 18.23 20.39
C ALA A 254 0.77 19.73 20.37
N ASP A 255 0.01 20.17 21.37
CA ASP A 255 -0.35 21.58 21.57
C ASP A 255 0.16 22.06 22.95
N PRO A 256 1.24 22.89 23.02
CA PRO A 256 2.04 23.36 21.89
C PRO A 256 2.99 22.27 21.32
N PRO A 257 3.41 22.36 20.05
CA PRO A 257 4.33 21.40 19.43
C PRO A 257 5.69 21.36 20.13
N ASN A 258 6.27 20.18 20.27
CA ASN A 258 7.61 19.98 20.86
C ASN A 258 8.63 19.61 19.78
N TRP A 259 9.07 20.62 19.02
CA TRP A 259 9.96 20.46 17.86
C TRP A 259 11.33 19.88 18.19
N SER A 260 11.89 20.15 19.38
CA SER A 260 13.17 19.54 19.79
C SER A 260 13.04 18.04 20.02
N THR A 261 11.95 17.60 20.64
CA THR A 261 11.64 16.18 20.86
C THR A 261 11.38 15.49 19.53
N ALA A 262 10.63 16.13 18.63
CA ALA A 262 10.41 15.64 17.28
C ALA A 262 11.74 15.42 16.53
N THR A 263 12.61 16.43 16.52
CA THR A 263 13.94 16.38 15.86
C THR A 263 14.78 15.20 16.37
N ASN A 264 14.85 15.01 17.69
CA ASN A 264 15.61 13.91 18.30
C ASN A 264 15.09 12.53 17.88
N PHE A 265 13.76 12.36 17.81
CA PHE A 265 13.17 11.09 17.37
C PHE A 265 13.39 10.82 15.89
N LEU A 266 13.25 11.83 15.03
CA LEU A 266 13.50 11.68 13.59
C LEU A 266 14.98 11.38 13.30
N GLY A 267 15.89 12.07 13.96
CA GLY A 267 17.34 11.81 13.85
C GLY A 267 17.71 10.41 14.34
N SER A 268 17.10 9.94 15.43
CA SER A 268 17.31 8.57 15.94
C SER A 268 16.76 7.50 14.99
N ALA A 269 15.59 7.75 14.37
CA ALA A 269 15.02 6.88 13.35
C ALA A 269 15.96 6.77 12.15
N ALA A 270 16.46 7.90 11.63
CA ALA A 270 17.42 7.93 10.52
C ALA A 270 18.72 7.19 10.87
N GLY A 271 19.31 7.45 12.04
CA GLY A 271 20.53 6.78 12.49
C GLY A 271 20.39 5.26 12.66
N THR A 272 19.21 4.79 13.10
CA THR A 272 18.91 3.35 13.19
C THR A 272 18.92 2.68 11.81
N LEU A 273 18.33 3.34 10.80
CA LEU A 273 18.34 2.85 9.42
C LEU A 273 19.74 2.90 8.81
N GLU A 274 20.49 3.98 9.01
CA GLU A 274 21.89 4.12 8.55
C GLU A 274 22.79 3.01 9.13
N ALA A 275 22.62 2.67 10.41
CA ALA A 275 23.35 1.57 11.05
C ALA A 275 22.96 0.20 10.46
N ALA A 276 21.68 -0.01 10.15
CA ALA A 276 21.20 -1.24 9.52
C ALA A 276 21.71 -1.39 8.08
N VAL A 277 21.78 -0.30 7.30
CA VAL A 277 22.39 -0.29 5.97
C VAL A 277 23.90 -0.57 6.06
N SER A 278 24.60 0.08 6.99
CA SER A 278 26.05 -0.08 7.16
C SER A 278 26.45 -1.51 7.58
N SER A 279 25.56 -2.22 8.26
CA SER A 279 25.74 -3.63 8.63
C SER A 279 25.26 -4.62 7.56
N SER A 280 24.86 -4.13 6.38
CA SER A 280 24.30 -4.92 5.27
C SER A 280 23.05 -5.73 5.68
N VAL A 281 22.37 -5.29 6.74
CA VAL A 281 21.12 -5.89 7.23
C VAL A 281 19.94 -5.43 6.37
N LEU A 282 20.01 -4.22 5.83
CA LEU A 282 19.04 -3.66 4.88
C LEU A 282 19.77 -3.24 3.60
N ASP A 283 19.09 -3.34 2.46
CA ASP A 283 19.58 -2.80 1.18
C ASP A 283 19.44 -1.27 1.20
N ASP A 284 20.52 -0.54 0.90
CA ASP A 284 20.53 0.92 0.84
C ASP A 284 19.46 1.43 -0.15
N ALA A 285 19.26 0.74 -1.28
CA ALA A 285 18.30 1.17 -2.30
C ALA A 285 16.86 1.23 -1.78
N ASP A 286 16.50 0.37 -0.82
CA ASP A 286 15.16 0.30 -0.25
C ASP A 286 14.93 1.37 0.82
N VAL A 287 15.95 1.69 1.64
CA VAL A 287 15.79 2.55 2.82
C VAL A 287 16.35 3.97 2.67
N ARG A 288 17.26 4.22 1.71
CA ARG A 288 17.88 5.53 1.50
C ARG A 288 16.88 6.67 1.30
N PRO A 289 15.78 6.52 0.52
CA PRO A 289 14.79 7.58 0.37
C PRO A 289 14.15 8.01 1.70
N TYR A 290 13.98 7.08 2.65
CA TYR A 290 13.42 7.38 3.97
C TYR A 290 14.44 8.07 4.87
N ILE A 291 15.71 7.63 4.82
CA ILE A 291 16.81 8.28 5.53
C ILE A 291 16.93 9.73 5.08
N ASP A 292 17.01 9.97 3.77
CA ASP A 292 17.18 11.32 3.20
C ASP A 292 16.01 12.24 3.58
N ARG A 293 14.78 11.72 3.55
CA ARG A 293 13.58 12.47 4.00
C ARG A 293 13.61 12.78 5.49
N LEU A 294 13.94 11.81 6.34
CA LEU A 294 14.04 12.02 7.79
C LEU A 294 15.09 13.09 8.13
N ARG A 295 16.25 13.05 7.46
CA ARG A 295 17.33 14.05 7.61
C ARG A 295 16.92 15.43 7.09
N ALA A 296 16.21 15.51 5.96
CA ALA A 296 15.68 16.78 5.48
C ALA A 296 14.73 17.42 6.50
N TYR A 297 13.86 16.62 7.12
CA TYR A 297 12.95 17.12 8.16
C TYR A 297 13.66 17.49 9.45
N GLU A 298 14.69 16.75 9.87
CA GLU A 298 15.56 17.12 10.99
C GLU A 298 16.13 18.54 10.81
N GLY A 299 16.57 18.88 9.58
CA GLY A 299 17.06 20.21 9.26
C GLY A 299 15.98 21.30 9.33
N VAL A 300 14.76 21.01 8.89
CA VAL A 300 13.64 21.97 8.94
C VAL A 300 13.15 22.17 10.37
N THR A 301 13.05 21.11 11.18
CA THR A 301 12.63 21.22 12.58
C THR A 301 13.67 21.91 13.45
N ALA A 302 14.97 21.77 13.16
CA ALA A 302 16.04 22.45 13.89
C ALA A 302 16.07 23.98 13.68
N LEU A 303 15.46 24.47 12.58
CA LEU A 303 15.34 25.90 12.29
C LEU A 303 14.16 26.58 12.99
N ARG A 304 13.28 25.81 13.63
CA ARG A 304 12.08 26.28 14.34
C ARG A 304 12.27 26.29 15.85
#